data_AF-A0A645HS75-F1
#
_entry.id   AF-A0A645HS75-F1
#
_cell.length_a   1.000
_cell.length_b   1.000
_cell.length_c   1.000
_cell.angle_alpha   90.00
_cell.angle_beta   90.00
_cell.angle_gamma   90.00
#
_symmetry.space_group_name_H-M   'P 1'
#
loop_
_entity.id
_entity.type
_entity.pdbx_description
1 polymer ?
#
loop_
_entity_poly.entity_id
_entity_poly.type
_entity_poly.pdbx_seq_one_letter_code
_entity_poly.pdbx_strand_id
1 'polypeptide(L)'
;MAQGDRGQVVVGRVKTGKPRSNAFDDIEYTILHLAALQAYGGQAQVEVTYLTSETTEPMSISAKKFETRRQKVQNIVQSVRSGDFPLKTEARACPRCPSFFICGELPGGAVTIKKL
;
A
#
# COMPACT_ATOMS: atom_id res chain seq x y z
N MET A 1 14.90 -11.91 5.25
CA MET A 1 15.46 -10.55 5.31
C MET A 1 16.91 -10.67 4.91
N ALA A 2 17.34 -9.90 3.92
CA ALA A 2 18.74 -9.89 3.50
C ALA A 2 19.40 -8.64 4.09
N GLN A 3 20.67 -8.77 4.46
CA GLN A 3 21.49 -7.64 4.85
C GLN A 3 22.14 -7.12 3.56
N GLY A 4 21.87 -5.88 3.18
CA GLY A 4 22.48 -5.27 2.01
C GLY A 4 23.98 -5.05 2.25
N ASP A 5 24.71 -4.77 1.16
CA ASP A 5 26.18 -4.70 1.14
C ASP A 5 26.82 -3.74 2.16
N ARG A 6 26.04 -2.80 2.73
CA ARG A 6 26.49 -1.85 3.77
C ARG A 6 25.89 -2.10 5.15
N GLY A 7 25.37 -3.30 5.42
CA GLY A 7 24.78 -3.66 6.71
C GLY A 7 23.31 -3.25 6.90
N GLN A 8 22.71 -2.59 5.91
CA GLN A 8 21.32 -2.14 5.93
C GLN A 8 20.32 -3.30 5.80
N VAL A 9 19.20 -3.23 6.52
CA VAL A 9 18.12 -4.22 6.37
C VAL A 9 17.36 -3.97 5.08
N VAL A 10 17.23 -5.02 4.25
CA VAL A 10 16.44 -4.98 3.01
C VAL A 10 15.16 -5.81 3.18
N VAL A 11 14.01 -5.13 3.01
CA VAL A 11 12.68 -5.72 2.98
C VAL A 11 12.32 -6.01 1.52
N GLY A 12 12.40 -7.28 1.14
CA GLY A 12 12.07 -7.74 -0.20
C GLY A 12 10.57 -8.01 -0.38
N ARG A 13 10.01 -7.56 -1.50
CA ARG A 13 8.66 -7.92 -1.94
C ARG A 13 8.73 -8.67 -3.27
N VAL A 14 8.07 -9.84 -3.35
CA VAL A 14 7.98 -10.62 -4.60
C VAL A 14 6.64 -10.35 -5.29
N LYS A 15 6.67 -10.11 -6.60
CA LYS A 15 5.50 -9.95 -7.47
C LYS A 15 5.60 -10.90 -8.67
N THR A 16 4.48 -11.51 -9.04
CA THR A 16 4.39 -12.45 -10.18
C THR A 16 4.13 -11.76 -11.52
N GLY A 17 3.80 -10.46 -11.53
CA GLY A 17 3.51 -9.68 -12.74
C GLY A 17 4.71 -8.85 -13.24
N LYS A 18 4.53 -8.18 -14.39
CA LYS A 18 5.53 -7.27 -14.97
C LYS A 18 5.64 -5.95 -14.20
N PRO A 19 6.83 -5.33 -14.16
CA PRO A 19 7.00 -3.98 -13.63
C PRO A 19 6.17 -2.98 -14.43
N ARG A 20 5.57 -2.02 -13.73
CA ARG A 20 4.92 -0.84 -14.32
C ARG A 20 5.82 0.37 -14.08
N SER A 21 5.90 1.28 -15.05
CA SER A 21 6.75 2.48 -14.96
C SER A 21 6.44 3.38 -13.74
N ASN A 22 5.23 3.30 -13.21
CA ASN A 22 4.78 4.01 -12.02
C ASN A 22 4.43 3.06 -10.86
N ALA A 23 5.00 1.85 -10.80
CA ALA A 23 4.64 0.88 -9.77
C ALA A 23 4.82 1.45 -8.36
N PHE A 24 5.96 2.11 -8.07
CA PHE A 24 6.23 2.72 -6.77
C PHE A 24 5.36 3.95 -6.46
N ASP A 25 4.48 4.33 -7.40
CA ASP A 25 3.46 5.32 -7.16
C ASP A 25 2.25 4.82 -6.37
N ASP A 26 2.12 3.50 -6.20
CA ASP A 26 1.06 2.89 -5.42
C ASP A 26 1.26 3.07 -3.91
N ILE A 27 0.16 3.36 -3.21
CA ILE A 27 0.13 3.59 -1.75
C ILE A 27 0.70 2.41 -0.96
N GLU A 28 0.56 1.19 -1.51
CA GLU A 28 1.13 -0.06 -0.99
C GLU A 28 2.62 0.06 -0.66
N TYR A 29 3.40 0.66 -1.56
CA TYR A 29 4.85 0.77 -1.36
C TYR A 29 5.20 1.82 -0.32
N THR A 30 4.40 2.88 -0.19
CA THR A 30 4.55 3.85 0.92
C THR A 30 4.30 3.18 2.27
N ILE A 31 3.26 2.35 2.37
CA ILE A 31 2.95 1.58 3.59
C ILE A 31 4.12 0.63 3.92
N LEU A 32 4.61 -0.12 2.92
CA LEU A 32 5.71 -1.05 3.12
C LEU A 32 7.00 -0.35 3.57
N HIS A 33 7.31 0.82 2.98
CA HIS A 33 8.47 1.61 3.38
C HIS A 33 8.34 2.16 4.80
N LEU A 34 7.17 2.69 5.18
CA LEU A 34 6.90 3.14 6.55
C LEU A 34 7.07 2.00 7.56
N ALA A 35 6.54 0.81 7.25
CA ALA A 35 6.69 -0.37 8.10
C ALA A 35 8.15 -0.80 8.23
N ALA A 36 8.91 -0.79 7.13
CA ALA A 36 10.34 -1.11 7.13
C ALA A 36 11.15 -0.15 8.01
N LEU A 37 10.91 1.16 7.87
CA LEU A 37 11.57 2.18 8.70
C LEU A 37 11.21 2.05 10.18
N GLN A 38 9.94 1.76 10.49
CA GLN A 38 9.48 1.59 11.87
C GLN A 38 10.07 0.33 12.52
N ALA A 39 10.21 -0.76 11.78
CA ALA A 39 10.69 -2.03 12.31
C ALA A 39 12.22 -2.14 12.37
N TYR A 40 12.94 -1.52 11.42
CA TYR A 40 14.38 -1.72 11.23
C TYR A 40 15.22 -0.44 11.25
N GLY A 41 14.59 0.72 11.44
CA GLY A 41 15.26 2.02 11.56
C GLY A 41 15.47 2.74 10.22
N GLY A 42 16.05 3.94 10.30
CA GLY A 42 16.12 4.92 9.19
C GLY A 42 16.91 4.49 7.94
N GLN A 43 17.67 3.40 8.02
CA GLN A 43 18.47 2.88 6.91
C GLN A 43 17.79 1.71 6.18
N ALA A 44 16.61 1.28 6.62
CA ALA A 44 15.89 0.18 5.99
C ALA A 44 15.51 0.52 4.54
N GLN A 45 15.68 -0.45 3.65
CA GLN A 45 15.33 -0.31 2.24
C GLN A 45 14.27 -1.32 1.83
N VAL A 46 13.54 -0.99 0.76
CA VAL A 46 12.55 -1.87 0.15
C VAL A 46 12.99 -2.16 -1.27
N GLU A 47 12.96 -3.44 -1.64
CA GLU A 47 13.23 -3.91 -3.00
C GLU A 47 12.07 -4.76 -3.49
N VAL A 48 11.84 -4.76 -4.81
CA VAL A 48 10.78 -5.52 -5.45
C VAL A 48 11.35 -6.43 -6.52
N THR A 49 11.13 -7.73 -6.35
CA THR A 49 11.47 -8.75 -7.36
C THR A 49 10.24 -9.08 -8.18
N TYR A 50 10.34 -8.90 -9.49
CA TYR A 50 9.32 -9.23 -10.47
C TYR A 50 9.68 -10.54 -11.16
N LEU A 51 8.92 -11.61 -10.90
CA LEU A 51 9.22 -12.94 -11.43
C LEU A 51 9.03 -13.04 -12.95
N THR A 52 8.10 -12.29 -13.54
CA THR A 52 7.90 -12.32 -15.00
C THR A 52 9.10 -11.79 -15.78
N SER A 53 9.81 -10.82 -15.21
CA SER A 53 10.95 -10.15 -15.85
C SER A 53 12.30 -10.57 -15.27
N GLU A 54 12.29 -11.39 -14.21
CA GLU A 54 13.48 -11.77 -13.45
C GLU A 54 14.30 -10.56 -12.98
N THR A 55 13.62 -9.44 -12.67
CA THR A 55 14.25 -8.19 -12.24
C THR A 55 13.99 -7.92 -10.78
N THR A 56 15.01 -7.41 -10.08
CA THR A 56 14.87 -6.81 -8.75
C THR A 56 15.15 -5.32 -8.85
N GLU A 57 14.23 -4.50 -8.37
CA GLU A 57 14.32 -3.04 -8.44
C GLU A 57 14.24 -2.45 -7.03
N PRO A 58 15.15 -1.53 -6.64
CA PRO A 58 15.00 -0.76 -5.42
C PRO A 58 13.80 0.17 -5.54
N MET A 59 13.01 0.25 -4.47
CA MET A 59 11.91 1.19 -4.41
C MET A 59 12.43 2.62 -4.54
N SER A 60 11.88 3.36 -5.50
CA SER A 60 12.19 4.78 -5.71
C SER A 60 10.92 5.63 -5.60
N ILE A 61 10.93 6.60 -4.69
CA ILE A 61 9.84 7.55 -4.46
C ILE A 61 10.43 8.90 -4.07
N SER A 62 9.88 10.00 -4.62
CA SER A 62 10.30 11.33 -4.20
C SER A 62 9.75 11.66 -2.81
N ALA A 63 10.48 12.46 -2.02
CA ALA A 63 10.05 12.87 -0.69
C ALA A 63 8.64 13.51 -0.69
N LYS A 64 8.33 14.35 -1.70
CA LYS A 64 7.01 14.95 -1.86
C LYS A 64 5.89 13.91 -2.06
N LYS A 65 6.13 12.92 -2.95
CA LYS A 65 5.16 11.84 -3.20
C LYS A 65 4.99 10.96 -1.97
N PHE A 66 6.09 10.69 -1.27
CA PHE A 66 6.09 9.92 -0.02
C PHE A 66 5.21 10.59 1.05
N GLU A 67 5.44 11.88 1.34
CA GLU A 67 4.65 12.60 2.33
C GLU A 67 3.16 12.70 1.95
N THR A 68 2.87 12.98 0.67
CA THR A 68 1.49 13.04 0.18
C THR A 68 0.76 11.70 0.37
N ARG A 69 1.46 10.59 0.12
CA ARG A 69 0.90 9.25 0.31
C ARG A 69 0.80 8.86 1.78
N ARG A 70 1.76 9.24 2.61
CA ARG A 70 1.69 9.05 4.06
C ARG A 70 0.43 9.71 4.63
N GLN A 71 0.16 10.95 4.23
CA GLN A 71 -1.08 11.63 4.62
C GLN A 71 -2.33 10.90 4.09
N LYS A 72 -2.30 10.44 2.83
CA LYS A 72 -3.40 9.65 2.26
C LYS A 72 -3.67 8.35 3.03
N VAL A 73 -2.64 7.65 3.49
CA VAL A 73 -2.77 6.45 4.34
C VAL A 73 -3.48 6.81 5.64
N GLN A 74 -3.06 7.89 6.32
CA GLN A 74 -3.68 8.34 7.56
C GLN A 74 -5.17 8.66 7.37
N ASN A 75 -5.51 9.36 6.29
CA ASN A 75 -6.90 9.70 5.97
C ASN A 75 -7.75 8.43 5.71
N ILE A 76 -7.22 7.45 4.98
CA ILE A 76 -7.94 6.18 4.73
C ILE A 76 -8.20 5.45 6.05
N VAL A 77 -7.19 5.32 6.92
CA VAL A 77 -7.35 4.65 8.22
C VAL A 77 -8.37 5.41 9.09
N GLN A 78 -8.37 6.74 9.06
CA GLN A 78 -9.35 7.54 9.78
C GLN A 78 -10.77 7.31 9.27
N SER A 79 -11.00 7.36 7.95
CA SER A 79 -12.30 7.07 7.34
C SER A 79 -12.81 5.67 7.70
N VAL A 80 -11.94 4.65 7.62
CA VAL A 80 -12.31 3.28 8.02
C VAL A 80 -12.76 3.23 9.49
N ARG A 81 -12.05 3.92 10.39
CA ARG A 81 -12.40 3.94 11.82
C ARG A 81 -13.71 4.68 12.11
N SER A 82 -14.02 5.73 11.35
CA SER A 82 -15.27 6.48 11.48
C SER A 82 -16.47 5.82 10.78
N GLY A 83 -16.26 4.68 10.11
CA GLY A 83 -17.29 4.03 9.28
C GLY A 83 -17.62 4.81 8.00
N ASP A 84 -16.72 5.67 7.55
CA ASP A 84 -16.86 6.46 6.34
C ASP A 84 -16.41 5.63 5.12
N PHE A 85 -17.38 5.05 4.42
CA PHE A 85 -17.19 4.21 3.23
C PHE A 85 -17.97 4.81 2.04
N PRO A 86 -17.51 5.94 1.47
CA PRO A 86 -18.25 6.64 0.44
C PRO A 86 -18.27 5.84 -0.87
N LEU A 87 -19.42 5.80 -1.52
CA LEU A 87 -19.56 5.23 -2.86
C LEU A 87 -18.75 6.07 -3.86
N LYS A 88 -17.86 5.40 -4.61
CA LYS A 88 -17.11 5.99 -5.72
C LYS A 88 -17.37 5.19 -6.97
N THR A 89 -18.32 5.65 -7.78
CA THR A 89 -18.62 5.04 -9.07
C THR A 89 -17.48 5.35 -10.05
N GLU A 90 -16.84 4.29 -10.57
CA GLU A 90 -15.82 4.42 -11.61
C GLU A 90 -16.05 3.30 -12.64
N ALA A 91 -16.28 3.72 -13.89
CA ALA A 91 -16.79 2.84 -14.95
C ALA A 91 -15.87 1.65 -15.25
N ARG A 92 -14.57 1.76 -14.98
CA ARG A 92 -13.60 0.68 -15.22
C ARG A 92 -13.40 -0.18 -13.97
N ALA A 93 -13.48 0.38 -12.77
CA ALA A 93 -13.21 -0.31 -11.52
C ALA A 93 -14.44 -1.06 -10.99
N CYS A 94 -15.63 -0.46 -11.07
CA CYS A 94 -16.86 -1.05 -10.55
C CYS A 94 -17.14 -2.45 -11.13
N PRO A 95 -17.10 -2.68 -12.46
CA PRO A 95 -17.36 -4.02 -13.03
C PRO A 95 -16.35 -5.09 -12.63
N ARG A 96 -15.16 -4.71 -12.12
CA ARG A 96 -14.10 -5.62 -11.66
C ARG A 96 -14.04 -5.74 -10.14
N CYS A 97 -14.89 -5.03 -9.40
CA CYS A 97 -14.92 -5.06 -7.95
C CYS A 97 -15.57 -6.37 -7.47
N PRO A 98 -14.91 -7.16 -6.60
CA PRO A 98 -15.52 -8.37 -6.04
C PRO A 98 -16.83 -8.11 -5.29
N SER A 99 -17.01 -6.89 -4.79
CA SER A 99 -18.21 -6.47 -4.05
C SER A 99 -19.27 -5.81 -4.94
N PHE A 100 -19.15 -5.83 -6.27
CA PHE A 100 -20.03 -5.07 -7.18
C PHE A 100 -21.53 -5.23 -6.88
N PHE A 101 -22.00 -6.46 -6.69
CA PHE A 101 -23.43 -6.75 -6.46
C PHE A 101 -23.93 -6.43 -5.05
N ILE A 102 -23.03 -6.19 -4.09
CA ILE A 102 -23.36 -5.87 -2.70
C ILE A 102 -22.91 -4.46 -2.29
N CYS A 103 -22.29 -3.72 -3.21
CA CYS A 103 -21.82 -2.36 -2.98
C CYS A 103 -23.01 -1.41 -3.00
N GLY A 104 -23.25 -0.73 -1.89
CA GLY A 104 -24.39 0.16 -1.73
C GLY A 104 -24.22 1.05 -0.50
N GLU A 105 -25.28 1.74 -0.12
CA GLU A 105 -25.28 2.58 1.07
C GLU A 105 -25.08 1.75 2.34
N LEU A 106 -24.17 2.19 3.20
CA LEU A 106 -23.88 1.58 4.49
C LEU A 106 -24.50 2.43 5.61
N PRO A 107 -24.92 1.81 6.73
CA PRO A 107 -25.35 2.57 7.88
C PRO A 107 -24.22 3.45 8.39
N GLY A 108 -24.52 4.71 8.71
CA GLY A 108 -23.54 5.64 9.25
C GLY A 108 -23.11 5.27 10.68
N GLY A 109 -22.02 5.88 11.13
CA GLY A 109 -21.47 5.71 12.48
C GLY A 109 -20.17 4.91 12.53
N ALA A 110 -19.50 4.94 13.69
CA ALA A 110 -18.18 4.32 13.84
C ALA A 110 -18.23 2.78 13.80
N VAL A 111 -17.21 2.18 13.20
CA VAL A 111 -17.07 0.71 13.16
C VAL A 111 -16.78 0.19 14.57
N THR A 112 -17.67 -0.68 15.07
CA THR A 112 -17.49 -1.34 16.38
C THR A 112 -17.23 -2.82 16.18
N ILE A 113 -16.11 -3.31 16.70
CA ILE A 113 -15.81 -4.74 16.72
C ILE A 113 -16.53 -5.34 17.93
N LYS A 114 -17.54 -6.19 17.69
CA LYS A 114 -18.11 -7.03 18.76
C LYS A 114 -17.03 -8.01 19.20
N LYS A 115 -16.61 -7.93 20.48
CA LYS A 115 -15.84 -9.02 21.09
C LYS A 115 -16.81 -10.19 21.30
N LEU A 116 -16.46 -11.33 20.73
CA LEU A 116 -17.09 -12.62 21.01
C LEU A 116 -16.54 -13.17 22.33
#